data_AF-A0A0R1XBR3-F1
#
_entry.id   AF-A0A0R1XBR3-F1
#
_cell.length_a   1.000
_cell.length_b   1.000
_cell.length_c   1.000
_cell.angle_alpha   90.00
_cell.angle_beta   90.00
_cell.angle_gamma   90.00
#
_symmetry.space_group_name_H-M   'P 1'
#
loop_
_entity.id
_entity.type
_entity.pdbx_description
1 polymer ?
#
loop_
_entity_poly.entity_id
_entity_poly.type
_entity_poly.pdbx_seq_one_letter_code
_entity_poly.pdbx_strand_id
1 'polypeptide(L)'
;MAETDTYKQVFMTYPVQQQDGNFYHIDYVPQYVPVEYPKTTDPIPSELQGKIPKYDWQTSEWIDSQIDPTTAAITALQANAALLMAQFSMIKSTLTGLQKQVASLTNPATTTTTKEA
;
A
#
# COMPACT_ATOMS: atom_id res chain seq x y z
N MET A 1 -5.32 -18.19 32.16
CA MET A 1 -6.03 -17.07 31.52
C MET A 1 -5.19 -16.67 30.32
N ALA A 2 -5.72 -16.75 29.10
CA ALA A 2 -4.94 -16.62 27.87
C ALA A 2 -4.50 -15.16 27.65
N GLU A 3 -3.25 -14.99 27.20
CA GLU A 3 -2.54 -13.72 26.93
C GLU A 3 -3.09 -12.96 25.71
N THR A 4 -4.39 -12.70 25.65
CA THR A 4 -5.01 -12.00 24.50
C THR A 4 -4.76 -10.49 24.50
N ASP A 5 -4.21 -9.93 25.58
CA ASP A 5 -3.96 -8.47 25.73
C ASP A 5 -2.54 -8.05 25.36
N THR A 6 -1.86 -8.75 24.43
CA THR A 6 -0.49 -8.36 24.07
C THR A 6 -0.46 -7.10 23.19
N TYR A 7 -1.47 -6.89 22.36
CA TYR A 7 -1.54 -5.82 21.37
C TYR A 7 -2.79 -4.96 21.52
N LYS A 8 -2.67 -3.67 21.23
CA LYS A 8 -3.77 -2.72 21.07
C LYS A 8 -3.88 -2.25 19.63
N GLN A 9 -5.11 -2.04 19.20
CA GLN A 9 -5.42 -1.40 17.93
C GLN A 9 -5.10 0.09 18.03
N VAL A 10 -4.38 0.61 17.03
CA VAL A 10 -4.15 2.05 16.88
C VAL A 10 -4.49 2.47 15.46
N PHE A 11 -5.04 3.67 15.33
CA PHE A 11 -5.33 4.29 14.06
C PHE A 11 -4.17 5.24 13.74
N MET A 12 -3.37 4.91 12.74
CA MET A 12 -2.41 5.84 12.16
C MET A 12 -3.19 6.78 11.25
N THR A 13 -3.15 8.08 11.53
CA THR A 13 -3.96 9.09 10.85
C THR A 13 -3.13 9.91 9.86
N TYR A 14 -3.79 10.43 8.83
CA TYR A 14 -3.17 11.17 7.74
C TYR A 14 -3.89 12.51 7.50
N PRO A 15 -3.15 13.58 7.16
CA PRO A 15 -3.76 14.87 6.82
C PRO A 15 -4.48 14.84 5.46
N VAL A 16 -4.03 13.95 4.56
CA VAL A 16 -4.52 13.77 3.19
C VAL A 16 -5.06 12.35 2.98
N GLN A 17 -6.05 12.20 2.10
CA GLN A 17 -6.63 10.92 1.77
C GLN A 17 -5.56 10.02 1.12
N GLN A 18 -5.42 8.81 1.64
CA GLN A 18 -4.47 7.82 1.13
C GLN A 18 -5.03 7.10 -0.10
N GLN A 19 -4.20 6.28 -0.73
CA GLN A 19 -4.55 5.53 -1.94
C GLN A 19 -5.73 4.57 -1.74
N ASP A 20 -5.97 4.10 -0.52
CA ASP A 20 -7.09 3.24 -0.17
C ASP A 20 -8.41 4.03 0.01
N GLY A 21 -8.38 5.35 -0.11
CA GLY A 21 -9.52 6.22 0.09
C GLY A 21 -9.76 6.62 1.55
N ASN A 22 -8.91 6.22 2.50
CA ASN A 22 -9.06 6.56 3.92
C ASN A 22 -8.09 7.65 4.36
N PHE A 23 -8.42 8.31 5.47
CA PHE A 23 -7.47 9.19 6.19
C PHE A 23 -6.75 8.46 7.32
N TYR A 24 -6.85 7.13 7.37
CA TYR A 24 -6.23 6.34 8.42
C TYR A 24 -5.96 4.92 7.94
N HIS A 25 -5.05 4.24 8.62
CA HIS A 25 -4.95 2.79 8.58
C HIS A 25 -4.86 2.22 10.00
N ILE A 26 -5.11 0.93 10.14
CA ILE A 26 -5.11 0.24 11.42
C ILE A 26 -3.77 -0.49 11.60
N ASP A 27 -3.07 -0.18 12.69
CA ASP A 27 -1.92 -0.94 13.17
C ASP A 27 -2.28 -1.67 14.48
N TYR A 28 -1.57 -2.77 14.76
CA TYR A 28 -1.59 -3.43 16.06
C TYR A 28 -0.21 -3.30 16.70
N VAL A 29 -0.14 -2.60 17.84
CA VAL A 29 1.12 -2.37 18.57
C VAL A 29 1.04 -2.96 19.97
N PRO A 30 2.15 -3.37 20.59
CA PRO A 30 2.12 -3.87 21.95
C PRO A 30 1.49 -2.87 22.94
N GLN A 31 0.79 -3.36 23.96
CA GLN A 31 0.06 -2.50 24.92
C GLN A 31 0.93 -1.40 25.55
N TYR A 32 2.19 -1.71 25.84
CA TYR A 32 3.14 -0.81 26.49
C TYR A 32 3.64 0.34 25.59
N VAL A 33 3.40 0.28 24.27
CA VAL A 33 3.88 1.32 23.35
C VAL A 33 3.05 2.59 23.53
N PRO A 34 3.64 3.75 23.86
CA PRO A 34 2.90 5.00 23.95
C PRO A 34 2.29 5.36 22.59
N VAL A 35 1.10 5.93 22.61
CA VAL A 35 0.37 6.35 21.40
C VAL A 35 0.41 7.86 21.34
N GLU A 36 1.10 8.37 20.34
CA GLU A 36 1.31 9.80 20.11
C GLU A 36 1.05 10.11 18.64
N TYR A 37 0.89 11.41 18.33
CA TYR A 37 0.74 11.88 16.95
C TYR A 37 1.76 11.23 16.00
N PRO A 38 1.33 10.71 14.84
CA PRO A 38 -0.01 10.82 14.24
C PRO A 38 -0.92 9.61 14.52
N LYS A 39 -0.78 8.93 15.67
CA LYS A 39 -1.57 7.75 16.04
C LYS A 39 -2.56 8.05 17.16
N THR A 40 -3.77 7.49 17.08
CA THR A 40 -4.78 7.55 18.15
C THR A 40 -5.33 6.15 18.45
N THR A 41 -5.84 5.95 19.67
CA THR A 41 -6.64 4.77 20.06
C THR A 41 -8.13 5.05 20.07
N ASP A 42 -8.53 6.30 19.81
CA ASP A 42 -9.93 6.69 19.89
C ASP A 42 -10.73 5.92 18.84
N PRO A 43 -11.79 5.19 19.26
CA PRO A 43 -12.59 4.42 18.33
C PRO A 43 -13.33 5.35 17.36
N ILE A 44 -13.46 4.91 16.12
CA ILE A 44 -14.29 5.61 15.13
C ILE A 44 -15.75 5.51 15.58
N PRO A 45 -16.44 6.64 15.79
CA PRO A 45 -17.83 6.65 16.22
C PRO A 45 -18.77 5.96 15.23
N SER A 46 -19.83 5.34 15.74
CA SER A 46 -20.77 4.56 14.92
C SER A 46 -21.52 5.40 13.87
N GLU A 47 -21.73 6.68 14.11
CA GLU A 47 -22.35 7.65 13.21
C GLU A 47 -21.51 7.93 11.95
N LEU A 48 -20.24 7.54 11.96
CA LEU A 48 -19.34 7.61 10.81
C LEU A 48 -19.28 6.30 10.02
N GLN A 49 -20.04 5.27 10.41
CA GLN A 49 -20.15 4.04 9.62
C GLN A 49 -20.71 4.35 8.22
N GLY A 50 -20.06 3.81 7.19
CA GLY A 50 -20.42 4.06 5.79
C GLY A 50 -19.96 5.42 5.25
N LYS A 51 -19.27 6.23 6.05
CA LYS A 51 -18.64 7.49 5.64
C LYS A 51 -17.12 7.33 5.56
N ILE A 52 -16.42 8.40 5.19
CA ILE A 52 -14.95 8.45 5.25
C ILE A 52 -14.56 9.30 6.47
N PRO A 53 -14.22 8.68 7.61
CA PRO A 53 -13.84 9.41 8.80
C PRO A 53 -12.42 9.98 8.66
N LYS A 54 -12.22 11.17 9.21
CA LYS A 54 -10.93 11.84 9.33
C LYS A 54 -10.74 12.26 10.79
N TYR A 55 -9.57 12.01 11.36
CA TYR A 55 -9.29 12.43 12.72
C TYR A 55 -8.84 13.90 12.74
N ASP A 56 -9.54 14.75 13.47
CA ASP A 56 -9.18 16.13 13.71
C ASP A 56 -8.36 16.23 15.00
N TRP A 57 -7.07 16.55 14.85
CA TRP A 57 -6.14 16.71 15.96
C TRP A 57 -6.36 18.00 16.76
N GLN A 58 -7.14 18.97 16.26
CA GLN A 58 -7.46 20.19 17.01
C GLN A 58 -8.55 19.95 18.05
N THR A 59 -9.55 19.14 17.69
CA THR A 59 -10.66 18.77 18.59
C THR A 59 -10.48 17.41 19.24
N SER A 60 -9.52 16.60 18.78
CA SER A 60 -9.31 15.20 19.19
C SER A 60 -10.53 14.31 18.91
N GLU A 61 -11.16 14.52 17.75
CA GLU A 61 -12.39 13.83 17.37
C GLU A 61 -12.33 13.29 15.94
N TRP A 62 -13.08 12.21 15.70
CA TRP A 62 -13.35 11.76 14.35
C TRP A 62 -14.47 12.60 13.73
N ILE A 63 -14.21 13.15 12.55
CA ILE A 63 -15.16 13.95 11.79
C ILE A 63 -15.50 13.28 10.46
N ASP A 64 -16.68 13.59 9.93
CA ASP A 64 -17.07 13.27 8.56
C ASP A 64 -16.30 14.15 7.58
N SER A 65 -15.44 13.55 6.75
CA SER A 65 -14.66 14.30 5.76
C SER A 65 -15.50 14.92 4.64
N GLN A 66 -16.80 14.61 4.55
CA GLN A 66 -17.71 15.00 3.47
C GLN A 66 -17.30 14.47 2.09
N ILE A 67 -16.34 13.54 2.03
CA ILE A 67 -15.96 12.87 0.79
C ILE A 67 -16.96 11.76 0.51
N ASP A 68 -17.47 11.74 -0.72
CA ASP A 68 -18.33 10.66 -1.19
C ASP A 68 -17.56 9.32 -1.16
N PRO A 69 -18.02 8.33 -0.37
CA PRO A 69 -17.32 7.06 -0.17
C PRO A 69 -17.22 6.24 -1.46
N THR A 70 -18.19 6.37 -2.37
CA THR A 70 -18.19 5.66 -3.65
C THR A 70 -17.11 6.20 -4.56
N THR A 71 -16.99 7.53 -4.64
CA THR A 71 -15.99 8.23 -5.45
C THR A 71 -14.58 7.98 -4.93
N ALA A 72 -14.41 7.95 -3.61
CA ALA A 72 -13.15 7.56 -2.99
C ALA A 72 -12.76 6.12 -3.32
N ALA A 73 -13.71 5.17 -3.18
CA ALA A 73 -13.47 3.78 -3.52
C ALA A 73 -13.11 3.60 -5.01
N ILE A 74 -13.79 4.30 -5.92
CA ILE A 74 -13.46 4.28 -7.35
C ILE A 74 -12.06 4.83 -7.59
N THR A 75 -11.71 5.95 -6.96
CA THR A 75 -10.38 6.57 -7.09
C THR A 75 -9.28 5.63 -6.58
N ALA A 76 -9.52 4.97 -5.45
CA ALA A 76 -8.61 3.98 -4.87
C ALA A 76 -8.41 2.78 -5.79
N LEU A 77 -9.50 2.24 -6.36
CA LEU A 77 -9.46 1.15 -7.33
C LEU A 77 -8.68 1.54 -8.59
N GLN A 78 -8.87 2.75 -9.10
CA GLN A 78 -8.14 3.27 -10.26
C GLN A 78 -6.64 3.40 -9.98
N ALA A 79 -6.27 3.94 -8.81
CA ALA A 79 -4.88 4.08 -8.40
C ALA A 79 -4.20 2.71 -8.24
N ASN A 80 -4.89 1.74 -7.63
CA ASN A 80 -4.41 0.36 -7.53
C ASN A 80 -4.23 -0.26 -8.91
N ALA A 81 -5.19 -0.13 -9.81
CA ALA A 81 -5.07 -0.63 -11.17
C ALA A 81 -3.84 -0.04 -11.90
N ALA A 82 -3.58 1.26 -11.76
CA ALA A 82 -2.41 1.91 -12.35
C ALA A 82 -1.10 1.36 -11.78
N LEU A 83 -1.01 1.15 -10.46
CA LEU A 83 0.15 0.55 -9.82
C LEU A 83 0.41 -0.89 -10.31
N LEU A 84 -0.65 -1.71 -10.38
CA LEU A 84 -0.54 -3.06 -10.91
C LEU A 84 -0.06 -3.05 -12.38
N MET A 85 -0.60 -2.16 -13.22
CA MET A 85 -0.15 -2.04 -14.62
C MET A 85 1.34 -1.65 -14.73
N ALA A 86 1.82 -0.75 -13.86
CA ALA A 86 3.23 -0.39 -13.81
C ALA A 86 4.11 -1.58 -13.40
N GLN A 87 3.69 -2.34 -12.38
CA GLN A 87 4.38 -3.57 -11.94
C GLN A 87 4.41 -4.61 -13.06
N PHE A 88 3.29 -4.85 -13.74
CA PHE A 88 3.23 -5.76 -14.90
C PHE A 88 4.20 -5.35 -16.02
N SER A 89 4.30 -4.04 -16.30
CA SER A 89 5.21 -3.52 -17.32
C SER A 89 6.68 -3.76 -16.94
N MET A 90 7.03 -3.55 -15.67
CA MET A 90 8.37 -3.80 -15.15
C MET A 90 8.72 -5.30 -15.19
N ILE A 91 7.79 -6.16 -14.79
CA ILE A 91 7.95 -7.62 -14.86
C ILE A 91 8.16 -8.05 -16.31
N LYS A 92 7.36 -7.54 -17.26
CA LYS A 92 7.49 -7.84 -18.68
C LYS A 92 8.87 -7.45 -19.22
N SER A 93 9.36 -6.26 -18.88
CA SER A 93 10.70 -5.81 -19.27
C SER A 93 11.80 -6.72 -18.69
N THR A 94 11.67 -7.08 -17.42
CA THR A 94 12.62 -7.97 -16.73
C THR A 94 12.64 -9.36 -17.37
N LEU A 95 11.46 -9.92 -17.68
CA LEU A 95 11.34 -11.21 -18.37
C LEU A 95 12.00 -11.17 -19.75
N THR A 96 11.79 -10.12 -20.54
CA THR A 96 12.47 -9.97 -21.85
C THR A 96 13.99 -9.86 -21.68
N GLY A 97 14.46 -9.16 -20.65
CA GLY A 97 15.89 -9.10 -20.32
C GLY A 97 16.48 -10.47 -19.99
N LEU A 98 15.80 -11.24 -19.13
CA LEU A 98 16.20 -12.60 -18.77
C LEU A 98 16.18 -13.54 -19.98
N GLN A 99 15.18 -13.46 -20.86
CA GLN A 99 15.11 -14.25 -22.09
C GLN A 99 16.32 -13.97 -23.00
N LYS A 100 16.74 -12.71 -23.14
CA LYS A 100 17.95 -12.35 -23.91
C LYS A 100 19.22 -12.91 -23.27
N GLN A 101 19.33 -12.85 -21.95
CA GLN A 101 20.47 -13.44 -21.22
C GLN A 101 20.54 -14.96 -21.41
N VAL A 102 19.41 -15.67 -21.25
CA VAL A 102 19.35 -17.11 -21.50
C VAL A 102 19.76 -17.43 -22.93
N ALA A 103 19.24 -16.70 -23.93
CA ALA A 103 19.61 -16.92 -25.33
C ALA A 103 21.12 -16.73 -25.58
N SER A 104 21.75 -15.75 -24.93
CA SER A 104 23.20 -15.53 -25.03
C SER A 104 24.05 -16.61 -24.35
N LEU A 105 23.50 -17.29 -23.34
CA LEU A 105 24.17 -18.39 -22.64
C LEU A 105 23.97 -19.73 -23.36
N THR A 106 22.85 -19.92 -24.06
CA THR A 106 22.54 -21.15 -24.79
C THR A 106 23.08 -21.17 -26.22
N ASN A 107 23.40 -20.01 -26.80
CA ASN A 107 24.16 -19.91 -28.05
C ASN A 107 25.59 -19.44 -27.74
N PRO A 108 26.56 -20.34 -27.52
CA PRO A 108 27.95 -19.95 -27.64
C PRO A 108 28.14 -19.54 -29.10
N ALA A 109 28.50 -18.28 -29.32
CA ALA A 109 28.89 -17.82 -30.64
C ALA A 109 29.88 -18.83 -31.23
N THR A 110 29.51 -19.43 -32.36
CA THR A 110 30.42 -20.05 -33.29
C THR A 110 31.52 -19.03 -33.57
N THR A 111 32.65 -19.15 -32.87
CA THR A 111 33.88 -18.46 -33.25
C THR A 111 34.25 -18.99 -34.61
N THR A 112 33.83 -18.25 -35.63
CA THR A 112 34.34 -18.28 -36.99
C THR A 112 35.83 -17.97 -36.92
N THR A 113 36.67 -18.99 -36.70
CA THR A 113 38.01 -19.01 -37.29
C THR A 113 37.83 -19.47 -38.72
N THR A 114 37.67 -18.49 -39.60
CA THR A 114 37.83 -18.61 -41.04
C THR A 114 39.12 -19.38 -41.32
N LYS A 115 38.96 -20.50 -42.02
CA LYS A 115 40.04 -21.26 -42.65
C LYS A 115 40.52 -20.44 -43.84
N GLU A 116 41.76 -19.95 -43.84
CA GLU A 116 42.39 -19.47 -45.07
C GLU A 116 43.92 -19.58 -45.04
N ALA A 117 44.42 -20.12 -46.16
CA ALA A 117 45.80 -20.28 -46.67
C ALA A 117 46.74 -21.26 -45.94
#